data_AF-A0A4S3J0A0-F1
#
_entry.id   AF-A0A4S3J0A0-F1
#
_cell.length_a   1.000
_cell.length_b   1.000
_cell.length_c   1.000
_cell.angle_alpha   90.00
_cell.angle_beta   90.00
_cell.angle_gamma   90.00
#
_symmetry.space_group_name_H-M   'P 1'
#
loop_
_entity.id
_entity.type
_entity.pdbx_description
1 polymer ?
#
loop_
_entity_poly.entity_id
_entity_poly.type
_entity_poly.pdbx_seq_one_letter_code
_entity_poly.pdbx_strand_id
1 'polypeptide(L)'
;MNPLRYLAPPRPFVEISKATNKEIKERICYVDSMTTLSHFKVSEAEHDRLLSYRDACNTLAESSDKEDRECAKLSITDYENSLRENSDPPRLSFDLATKTKLGEELDNLWNMWTFTRYEKYLPDQVMQEAKRHSSSKVSDPWHREFWKPFNGRLEAEADAFSMVLLGKNAHNKCPTFLLLALLCERHTLDWDDTIELIKACACDGDVIIPKTDLVELIQTRDAALLAKRLDHDEASISLSVEHVMGVATMVLAFFATHLPEALYEMEEFDATKWEPKKLLLDLFQLKEGHEQAIKELMQEMYDKMLNAESDDDFDDEEWEEEEEEDDDDDEAAFSDESEDY
;
A
#
# COMPACT_ATOMS: atom_id res chain seq x y z
N MET A 1 5.98 24.41 13.01
CA MET A 1 6.93 24.27 11.88
C MET A 1 6.20 23.47 10.81
N ASN A 2 6.13 23.88 9.55
CA ASN A 2 5.33 23.15 8.55
C ASN A 2 5.98 21.77 8.29
N PRO A 3 5.32 20.65 8.65
CA PRO A 3 5.89 19.32 8.49
C PRO A 3 6.02 18.91 7.02
N LEU A 4 5.31 19.57 6.09
CA LEU A 4 5.44 19.31 4.66
C LEU A 4 6.68 19.94 4.02
N ARG A 5 7.52 20.64 4.80
CA ARG A 5 8.77 21.23 4.30
C ARG A 5 9.77 20.18 3.80
N TYR A 6 9.60 18.93 4.20
CA TYR A 6 10.43 17.80 3.78
C TYR A 6 10.00 17.23 2.43
N LEU A 7 8.79 17.54 1.95
CA LEU A 7 8.30 17.11 0.64
C LEU A 7 8.82 18.09 -0.42
N ALA A 8 9.85 17.67 -1.15
CA ALA A 8 10.42 18.45 -2.24
C ALA A 8 9.44 18.51 -3.43
N PRO A 9 9.43 19.61 -4.20
CA PRO A 9 8.67 19.66 -5.44
C PRO A 9 9.20 18.60 -6.42
N PRO A 10 8.32 17.90 -7.15
CA PRO A 10 8.78 16.94 -8.15
C PRO A 10 9.56 17.62 -9.26
N ARG A 11 10.42 16.83 -9.90
CA ARG A 11 11.25 17.24 -11.01
C ARG A 11 10.72 16.61 -12.31
N PRO A 12 11.02 17.22 -13.46
CA PRO A 12 10.86 16.52 -14.73
C PRO A 12 11.66 15.23 -14.74
N PHE A 13 11.19 14.23 -15.49
CA PHE A 13 12.05 13.08 -15.76
C PHE A 13 13.32 13.52 -16.49
N VAL A 14 14.42 12.82 -16.21
CA VAL A 14 15.64 12.95 -17.01
C VAL A 14 15.36 12.52 -18.44
N GLU A 15 15.93 13.25 -19.40
CA GLU A 15 15.79 12.96 -20.83
C GLU A 15 16.06 11.48 -21.13
N ILE A 16 15.18 10.81 -21.86
CA ILE A 16 15.24 9.35 -22.05
C ILE A 16 16.57 8.87 -22.67
N SER A 17 17.23 9.72 -23.47
CA SER A 17 18.54 9.43 -24.06
C SER A 17 19.67 9.28 -23.03
N LYS A 18 19.47 9.81 -21.82
CA LYS A 18 20.43 9.83 -20.70
C LYS A 18 19.88 9.12 -19.46
N ALA A 19 18.65 8.60 -19.52
CA ALA A 19 18.00 7.97 -18.39
C ALA A 19 18.70 6.64 -18.03
N THR A 20 18.91 6.46 -16.74
CA THR A 20 19.33 5.20 -16.12
C THR A 20 18.17 4.20 -16.04
N ASN A 21 18.46 2.92 -15.82
CA ASN A 21 17.41 1.92 -15.58
C ASN A 21 16.48 2.28 -14.42
N LYS A 22 17.01 2.93 -13.37
CA LYS A 22 16.19 3.43 -12.25
C LYS A 22 15.17 4.47 -12.72
N GLU A 23 15.59 5.42 -13.56
CA GLU A 23 14.72 6.48 -14.09
C GLU A 23 13.74 5.98 -15.16
N ILE A 24 14.05 4.86 -15.82
CA ILE A 24 13.11 4.16 -16.70
C ILE A 24 12.04 3.46 -15.83
N LYS A 25 12.43 2.79 -14.75
CA LYS A 25 11.49 2.19 -13.79
C LYS A 25 10.54 3.22 -13.16
N GLU A 26 11.01 4.44 -12.88
CA GLU A 26 10.11 5.51 -12.38
C GLU A 26 8.95 5.84 -13.34
N ARG A 27 9.17 5.70 -14.66
CA ARG A 27 8.13 5.93 -15.67
C ARG A 27 7.11 4.80 -15.69
N ILE A 28 7.57 3.57 -15.50
CA ILE A 28 6.73 2.39 -15.37
C ILE A 28 5.83 2.54 -14.13
N CYS A 29 6.41 2.84 -12.96
CA CYS A 29 5.64 3.09 -11.75
C CYS A 29 4.62 4.24 -11.89
N TYR A 30 4.93 5.28 -12.66
CA TYR A 30 3.95 6.32 -12.98
C TYR A 30 2.74 5.76 -13.75
N VAL A 31 2.96 4.89 -14.73
CA VAL A 31 1.84 4.26 -15.46
C VAL A 31 1.04 3.33 -14.56
N ASP A 32 1.73 2.47 -13.81
CA ASP A 32 1.08 1.48 -12.95
C ASP A 32 0.24 2.17 -11.85
N SER A 33 0.76 3.22 -11.24
CA SER A 33 0.02 4.03 -10.26
C SER A 33 -1.19 4.77 -10.83
N MET A 34 -1.22 5.08 -12.13
CA MET A 34 -2.40 5.69 -12.76
C MET A 34 -3.43 4.64 -13.17
N THR A 35 -2.99 3.49 -13.68
CA THR A 35 -3.87 2.43 -14.21
C THR A 35 -4.53 1.58 -13.13
N THR A 36 -3.94 1.51 -11.94
CA THR A 36 -4.51 0.83 -10.77
C THR A 36 -5.65 1.60 -10.10
N LEU A 37 -5.76 2.91 -10.34
CA LEU A 37 -6.82 3.72 -9.77
C LEU A 37 -8.18 3.40 -10.41
N SER A 38 -9.13 2.95 -9.60
CA SER A 38 -10.52 2.65 -10.02
C SER A 38 -11.25 3.86 -10.67
N HIS A 39 -10.81 5.07 -10.36
CA HIS A 39 -11.36 6.32 -10.88
C HIS A 39 -10.67 6.83 -12.15
N PHE A 40 -9.64 6.15 -12.65
CA PHE A 40 -8.97 6.49 -13.88
C PHE A 40 -9.84 6.12 -15.09
N LYS A 41 -10.67 7.08 -15.53
CA LYS A 41 -11.73 6.89 -16.53
C LYS A 41 -11.40 7.65 -17.80
N VAL A 42 -10.29 7.27 -18.42
CA VAL A 42 -9.84 7.83 -19.70
C VAL A 42 -10.51 7.11 -20.88
N SER A 43 -10.46 7.70 -22.07
CA SER A 43 -10.89 7.01 -23.28
C SER A 43 -9.97 5.83 -23.60
N GLU A 44 -10.49 4.77 -24.22
CA GLU A 44 -9.71 3.60 -24.67
C GLU A 44 -8.43 4.00 -25.41
N ALA A 45 -8.51 4.95 -26.35
CA ALA A 45 -7.34 5.45 -27.07
C ALA A 45 -6.25 6.09 -26.16
N GLU A 46 -6.63 6.77 -25.08
CA GLU A 46 -5.67 7.35 -24.14
C GLU A 46 -5.12 6.28 -23.19
N HIS A 47 -5.94 5.30 -22.81
CA HIS A 47 -5.49 4.14 -22.05
C HIS A 47 -4.45 3.34 -22.84
N ASP A 48 -4.71 3.04 -24.11
CA ASP A 48 -3.78 2.32 -25.00
C ASP A 48 -2.48 3.10 -25.21
N ARG A 49 -2.55 4.43 -25.30
CA ARG A 49 -1.35 5.28 -25.38
C ARG A 49 -0.51 5.19 -24.11
N LEU A 50 -1.16 5.17 -22.93
CA LEU A 50 -0.47 5.01 -21.65
C LEU A 50 0.16 3.62 -21.50
N LEU A 51 -0.54 2.55 -21.92
CA LEU A 51 0.01 1.19 -21.92
C LEU A 51 1.17 1.05 -22.92
N SER A 52 1.03 1.59 -24.13
CA SER A 52 2.11 1.61 -25.13
C SER A 52 3.35 2.35 -24.61
N TYR A 53 3.15 3.40 -23.81
CA TYR A 53 4.23 4.12 -23.14
C TYR A 53 4.93 3.23 -22.09
N ARG A 54 4.19 2.45 -21.29
CA ARG A 54 4.75 1.47 -20.36
C ARG A 54 5.54 0.39 -21.09
N ASP A 55 4.97 -0.18 -22.16
CA ASP A 55 5.60 -1.25 -22.94
C ASP A 55 6.89 -0.78 -23.61
N ALA A 56 6.93 0.47 -24.09
CA ALA A 56 8.15 1.10 -24.58
C ALA A 56 9.19 1.25 -23.46
N CYS A 57 8.78 1.61 -22.23
CA CYS A 57 9.70 1.67 -21.09
C CYS A 57 10.26 0.28 -20.73
N ASN A 58 9.43 -0.76 -20.70
CA ASN A 58 9.86 -2.14 -20.46
C ASN A 58 10.83 -2.61 -21.55
N THR A 59 10.51 -2.37 -22.82
CA THR A 59 11.40 -2.67 -23.95
C THR A 59 12.75 -1.99 -23.79
N LEU A 60 12.78 -0.72 -23.36
CA LEU A 60 14.03 0.00 -23.14
C LEU A 60 14.83 -0.51 -21.93
N ALA A 61 14.16 -1.06 -20.92
CA ALA A 61 14.81 -1.64 -19.74
C ALA A 61 15.38 -3.04 -20.02
N GLU A 62 14.70 -3.84 -20.84
CA GLU A 62 14.97 -5.28 -20.98
C GLU A 62 15.62 -5.66 -22.33
N SER A 63 15.28 -4.97 -23.42
CA SER A 63 15.78 -5.34 -24.75
C SER A 63 17.25 -4.94 -24.93
N SER A 64 18.01 -5.84 -25.55
CA SER A 64 19.38 -5.58 -26.02
C SER A 64 19.43 -5.20 -27.50
N ASP A 65 18.32 -5.31 -28.24
CA ASP A 65 18.24 -4.95 -29.64
C ASP A 65 18.25 -3.44 -29.84
N LYS A 66 19.05 -2.96 -30.81
CA LYS A 66 19.23 -1.52 -31.02
C LYS A 66 18.04 -0.86 -31.71
N GLU A 67 17.39 -1.54 -32.64
CA GLU A 67 16.27 -0.97 -33.40
C GLU A 67 15.04 -0.83 -32.49
N ASP A 68 14.77 -1.86 -31.68
CA ASP A 68 13.68 -1.85 -30.70
C ASP A 68 13.86 -0.74 -29.66
N ARG A 69 15.09 -0.59 -29.13
CA ARG A 69 15.41 0.46 -28.16
C ARG A 69 15.25 1.86 -28.72
N GLU A 70 15.63 2.11 -29.97
CA GLU A 70 15.44 3.43 -30.59
C GLU A 70 13.96 3.72 -30.88
N CYS A 71 13.19 2.72 -31.32
CA CYS A 71 11.73 2.84 -31.46
C CYS A 71 11.03 3.13 -30.12
N ALA A 72 11.48 2.46 -29.05
CA ALA A 72 11.00 2.69 -27.69
C ALA A 72 11.29 4.12 -27.21
N LYS A 73 12.52 4.63 -27.40
CA LYS A 73 12.88 6.01 -27.03
C LYS A 73 12.02 7.06 -27.75
N LEU A 74 11.75 6.85 -29.04
CA LEU A 74 10.88 7.74 -29.81
C LEU A 74 9.46 7.74 -29.23
N SER A 75 8.90 6.55 -28.98
CA SER A 75 7.55 6.40 -28.41
C SER A 75 7.42 7.05 -27.03
N ILE A 76 8.44 6.88 -26.17
CA ILE A 76 8.55 7.53 -24.86
C ILE A 76 8.56 9.05 -25.00
N THR A 77 9.40 9.56 -25.90
CA THR A 77 9.55 10.99 -26.13
C THR A 77 8.25 11.62 -26.65
N ASP A 78 7.56 10.95 -27.56
CA ASP A 78 6.29 11.42 -28.13
C ASP A 78 5.19 11.50 -27.06
N TYR A 79 5.09 10.48 -26.20
CA TYR A 79 4.14 10.50 -25.08
C TYR A 79 4.45 11.63 -24.09
N GLU A 80 5.69 11.73 -23.61
CA GLU A 80 6.10 12.79 -22.67
C GLU A 80 5.89 14.20 -23.25
N ASN A 81 6.14 14.38 -24.56
CA ASN A 81 5.87 15.65 -25.25
C ASN A 81 4.38 15.99 -25.28
N SER A 82 3.49 14.99 -25.36
CA SER A 82 2.05 15.21 -25.31
C SER A 82 1.55 15.69 -23.93
N LEU A 83 2.35 15.45 -22.87
CA LEU A 83 2.09 15.92 -21.51
C LEU A 83 2.69 17.30 -21.21
N ARG A 84 3.33 17.98 -22.17
CA ARG A 84 3.85 19.34 -21.96
C ARG A 84 2.74 20.38 -21.92
N GLU A 85 2.81 21.31 -20.97
CA GLU A 85 1.92 22.49 -20.91
C GLU A 85 2.77 23.75 -21.18
N ASN A 86 2.48 24.50 -22.25
CA ASN A 86 3.22 25.72 -22.61
C ASN A 86 4.76 25.56 -22.66
N SER A 87 5.25 24.41 -23.11
CA SER A 87 6.67 24.00 -23.16
C SER A 87 7.27 23.50 -21.84
N ASP A 88 6.57 23.62 -20.71
CA ASP A 88 7.01 23.06 -19.44
C ASP A 88 6.84 21.53 -19.45
N PRO A 89 7.90 20.75 -19.14
CA PRO A 89 7.81 19.30 -19.05
C PRO A 89 6.99 18.87 -17.83
N PRO A 90 6.37 17.67 -17.88
CA PRO A 90 5.66 17.10 -16.74
C PRO A 90 6.65 16.80 -15.60
N ARG A 91 6.30 17.19 -14.37
CA ARG A 91 7.09 17.00 -13.15
C ARG A 91 6.58 15.79 -12.39
N LEU A 92 7.08 14.62 -12.77
CA LEU A 92 6.59 13.32 -12.29
C LEU A 92 7.66 12.51 -11.55
N SER A 93 8.90 13.00 -11.47
CA SER A 93 9.97 12.36 -10.71
C SER A 93 10.04 12.95 -9.30
N PHE A 94 9.70 12.13 -8.31
CA PHE A 94 9.82 12.48 -6.89
C PHE A 94 11.13 11.94 -6.33
N ASP A 95 11.82 12.73 -5.51
CA ASP A 95 13.05 12.25 -4.89
C ASP A 95 12.80 11.20 -3.81
N LEU A 96 13.85 10.43 -3.49
CA LEU A 96 13.77 9.32 -2.56
C LEU A 96 13.33 9.79 -1.16
N ALA A 97 13.87 10.91 -0.67
CA ALA A 97 13.51 11.44 0.64
C ALA A 97 12.02 11.78 0.75
N THR A 98 11.43 12.38 -0.29
CA THR A 98 10.00 12.67 -0.35
C THR A 98 9.16 11.40 -0.37
N LYS A 99 9.55 10.42 -1.21
CA LYS A 99 8.87 9.11 -1.30
C LYS A 99 8.93 8.36 0.04
N THR A 100 10.11 8.25 0.63
CA THR A 100 10.33 7.58 1.92
C THR A 100 9.53 8.26 3.03
N LYS A 101 9.62 9.59 3.16
CA LYS A 101 8.94 10.28 4.26
C LYS A 101 7.42 10.16 4.18
N LEU A 102 6.82 10.31 3.00
CA LEU A 102 5.37 10.13 2.88
C LEU A 102 4.97 8.65 2.97
N GLY A 103 5.81 7.72 2.50
CA GLY A 103 5.61 6.28 2.69
C GLY A 103 5.54 5.90 4.17
N GLU A 104 6.46 6.38 4.99
CA GLU A 104 6.44 6.20 6.46
C GLU A 104 5.16 6.75 7.11
N GLU A 105 4.70 7.93 6.65
CA GLU A 105 3.47 8.53 7.17
C GLU A 105 2.26 7.67 6.78
N LEU A 106 2.18 7.19 5.53
CA LEU A 106 1.13 6.30 5.05
C LEU A 106 1.11 4.98 5.82
N ASP A 107 2.27 4.37 6.03
CA ASP A 107 2.42 3.16 6.83
C ASP A 107 1.90 3.39 8.27
N ASN A 108 2.26 4.51 8.89
CA ASN A 108 1.74 4.86 10.21
C ASN A 108 0.21 5.05 10.20
N LEU A 109 -0.33 5.72 9.17
CA LEU A 109 -1.77 5.97 9.03
C LEU A 109 -2.56 4.66 8.95
N TRP A 110 -2.12 3.73 8.10
CA TRP A 110 -2.75 2.43 7.93
C TRP A 110 -2.55 1.52 9.14
N ASN A 111 -1.35 1.51 9.73
CA ASN A 111 -1.10 0.73 10.95
C ASN A 111 -1.96 1.21 12.13
N MET A 112 -2.15 2.53 12.28
CA MET A 112 -3.05 3.08 13.31
C MET A 112 -4.51 2.75 13.03
N TRP A 113 -4.91 2.70 11.75
CA TRP A 113 -6.25 2.25 11.37
C TRP A 113 -6.49 0.79 11.74
N THR A 114 -5.60 -0.10 11.34
CA THR A 114 -5.62 -1.52 11.68
C THR A 114 -5.64 -1.69 13.20
N PHE A 115 -4.76 -1.02 13.93
CA PHE A 115 -4.75 -1.05 15.39
C PHE A 115 -6.11 -0.68 15.98
N THR A 116 -6.68 0.44 15.57
CA THR A 116 -7.95 0.92 16.15
C THR A 116 -9.12 -0.02 15.84
N ARG A 117 -9.10 -0.70 14.69
CA ARG A 117 -10.12 -1.69 14.34
C ARG A 117 -10.02 -2.95 15.19
N TYR A 118 -8.80 -3.43 15.39
CA TYR A 118 -8.56 -4.75 15.95
C TYR A 118 -8.23 -4.77 17.46
N GLU A 119 -7.88 -3.62 18.06
CA GLU A 119 -7.44 -3.52 19.46
C GLU A 119 -8.41 -4.21 20.43
N LYS A 120 -9.72 -4.07 20.22
CA LYS A 120 -10.75 -4.66 21.09
C LYS A 120 -10.83 -6.19 21.04
N TYR A 121 -10.18 -6.81 20.05
CA TYR A 121 -10.10 -8.27 19.91
C TYR A 121 -8.75 -8.82 20.38
N LEU A 122 -7.80 -7.96 20.76
CA LEU A 122 -6.53 -8.41 21.31
C LEU A 122 -6.74 -9.16 22.65
N PRO A 123 -5.97 -10.21 22.93
CA PRO A 123 -5.95 -10.84 24.24
C PRO A 123 -5.63 -9.84 25.35
N ASP A 124 -6.27 -9.99 26.51
CA ASP A 124 -6.13 -9.06 27.65
C ASP A 124 -4.66 -8.84 28.06
N GLN A 125 -3.83 -9.87 27.96
CA GLN A 125 -2.42 -9.81 28.30
C GLN A 125 -1.65 -8.91 27.32
N VAL A 126 -1.89 -9.09 26.02
CA VAL A 126 -1.31 -8.27 24.94
C VAL A 126 -1.76 -6.82 25.06
N MET A 127 -3.04 -6.58 25.37
CA MET A 127 -3.54 -5.21 25.61
C MET A 127 -2.85 -4.52 26.79
N GLN A 128 -2.54 -5.27 27.87
CA GLN A 128 -1.83 -4.71 29.01
C GLN A 128 -0.38 -4.37 28.69
N GLU A 129 0.28 -5.17 27.85
CA GLU A 129 1.65 -4.91 27.38
C GLU A 129 1.72 -3.72 26.43
N ALA A 130 0.78 -3.63 25.47
CA ALA A 130 0.65 -2.51 24.56
C ALA A 130 0.55 -1.18 25.33
N LYS A 131 -0.31 -1.12 26.37
CA LYS A 131 -0.46 0.06 27.24
C LYS A 131 0.78 0.45 28.03
N ARG A 132 1.77 -0.45 28.17
CA ARG A 132 3.04 -0.17 28.87
C ARG A 132 4.15 0.25 27.89
N HIS A 133 3.97 0.00 26.60
CA HIS A 133 4.95 0.32 25.56
C HIS A 133 5.20 1.83 25.45
N SER A 134 6.40 2.25 25.03
CA SER A 134 6.77 3.67 24.92
C SER A 134 5.91 4.43 23.91
N SER A 135 5.57 3.80 22.78
CA SER A 135 4.72 4.39 21.74
C SER A 135 3.28 4.64 22.18
N SER A 136 2.79 3.96 23.23
CA SER A 136 1.46 4.22 23.83
C SER A 136 1.33 5.61 24.46
N LYS A 137 2.46 6.29 24.68
CA LYS A 137 2.54 7.61 25.33
C LYS A 137 2.65 8.75 24.33
N VAL A 138 2.59 8.47 23.03
CA VAL A 138 2.61 9.48 21.97
C VAL A 138 1.31 10.29 22.03
N SER A 139 1.43 11.62 22.02
CA SER A 139 0.27 12.52 22.16
C SER A 139 -0.57 12.65 20.89
N ASP A 140 0.05 12.41 19.73
CA ASP A 140 -0.60 12.46 18.41
C ASP A 140 -0.20 11.21 17.61
N PRO A 141 -0.75 10.03 17.93
CA PRO A 141 -0.37 8.77 17.26
C PRO A 141 -0.79 8.75 15.78
N TRP A 142 -1.79 9.56 15.42
CA TRP A 142 -2.30 9.69 14.05
C TRP A 142 -1.49 10.68 13.19
N HIS A 143 -0.51 11.38 13.75
CA HIS A 143 0.28 12.41 13.06
C HIS A 143 -0.60 13.49 12.38
N ARG A 144 -1.62 13.97 13.09
CA ARG A 144 -2.60 14.94 12.58
C ARG A 144 -1.94 16.25 12.15
N GLU A 145 -0.87 16.66 12.83
CA GLU A 145 -0.08 17.83 12.45
C GLU A 145 0.51 17.70 11.03
N PHE A 146 0.80 16.47 10.55
CA PHE A 146 1.22 16.20 9.18
C PHE A 146 0.03 16.15 8.22
N TRP A 147 -1.02 15.39 8.55
CA TRP A 147 -2.15 15.16 7.64
C TRP A 147 -3.02 16.39 7.40
N LYS A 148 -3.16 17.27 8.39
CA LYS A 148 -3.97 18.49 8.24
C LYS A 148 -3.49 19.41 7.11
N PRO A 149 -2.22 19.85 7.06
CA PRO A 149 -1.72 20.61 5.93
C PRO A 149 -1.64 19.78 4.64
N PHE A 150 -1.45 18.46 4.71
CA PHE A 150 -1.41 17.58 3.53
C PHE A 150 -2.77 17.53 2.83
N ASN A 151 -3.84 17.29 3.59
CA ASN A 151 -5.21 17.34 3.10
C ASN A 151 -5.56 18.70 2.49
N GLY A 152 -5.09 19.80 3.09
CA GLY A 152 -5.27 21.14 2.51
C GLY A 152 -4.63 21.29 1.12
N ARG A 153 -3.53 20.59 0.82
CA ARG A 153 -2.97 20.54 -0.55
C ARG A 153 -3.81 19.67 -1.48
N LEU A 154 -4.27 18.51 -1.02
CA LEU A 154 -5.18 17.65 -1.78
C LEU A 154 -6.45 18.42 -2.17
N GLU A 155 -7.07 19.14 -1.25
CA GLU A 155 -8.25 19.95 -1.54
C GLU A 155 -7.98 21.02 -2.61
N ALA A 156 -6.81 21.67 -2.57
CA ALA A 156 -6.42 22.67 -3.55
C ALA A 156 -6.11 22.08 -4.94
N GLU A 157 -5.68 20.82 -5.02
CA GLU A 157 -5.29 20.13 -6.25
C GLU A 157 -6.44 19.29 -6.87
N ALA A 158 -7.59 19.17 -6.19
CA ALA A 158 -8.64 18.21 -6.53
C ALA A 158 -9.23 18.39 -7.94
N ASP A 159 -9.45 19.64 -8.36
CA ASP A 159 -9.96 19.93 -9.71
C ASP A 159 -8.94 19.53 -10.79
N ALA A 160 -7.65 19.79 -10.55
CA ALA A 160 -6.58 19.42 -11.47
C ALA A 160 -6.43 17.90 -11.56
N PHE A 161 -6.48 17.20 -10.43
CA PHE A 161 -6.40 15.74 -10.43
C PHE A 161 -7.62 15.10 -11.11
N SER A 162 -8.82 15.65 -10.91
CA SER A 162 -10.03 15.21 -11.62
C SER A 162 -9.90 15.36 -13.14
N MET A 163 -9.16 16.38 -13.63
CA MET A 163 -8.83 16.50 -15.04
C MET A 163 -7.88 15.39 -15.51
N VAL A 164 -6.85 15.07 -14.72
CA VAL A 164 -5.90 13.98 -15.02
C VAL A 164 -6.61 12.62 -15.09
N LEU A 165 -7.52 12.33 -14.16
CA LEU A 165 -8.32 11.09 -14.16
C LEU A 165 -9.21 10.93 -15.40
N LEU A 166 -9.48 12.03 -16.11
CA LEU A 166 -10.23 12.08 -17.37
C LEU A 166 -9.30 12.19 -18.60
N GLY A 167 -7.99 12.00 -18.42
CA GLY A 167 -6.99 12.00 -19.49
C GLY A 167 -6.57 13.40 -19.95
N LYS A 168 -6.93 14.45 -19.21
CA LYS A 168 -6.54 15.82 -19.56
C LYS A 168 -5.21 16.16 -18.91
N ASN A 169 -4.43 16.98 -19.60
CA ASN A 169 -3.14 17.41 -19.09
C ASN A 169 -3.28 18.46 -17.96
N ALA A 170 -3.13 18.02 -16.71
CA ALA A 170 -3.04 18.89 -15.55
C ALA A 170 -2.04 18.37 -14.48
N HIS A 171 -1.15 17.45 -14.86
CA HIS A 171 -0.24 16.75 -13.94
C HIS A 171 0.60 17.70 -13.07
N ASN A 172 1.12 18.77 -13.65
CA ASN A 172 1.95 19.76 -12.93
C ASN A 172 1.18 20.56 -11.86
N LYS A 173 -0.16 20.49 -11.87
CA LYS A 173 -1.05 21.20 -10.94
C LYS A 173 -1.56 20.29 -9.82
N CYS A 174 -1.26 18.99 -9.85
CA CYS A 174 -1.67 18.03 -8.82
C CYS A 174 -0.55 17.09 -8.34
N PRO A 175 0.66 17.60 -8.00
CA PRO A 175 1.78 16.76 -7.61
C PRO A 175 1.54 15.95 -6.32
N THR A 176 0.71 16.44 -5.40
CA THR A 176 0.42 15.77 -4.13
C THR A 176 -0.44 14.53 -4.36
N PHE A 177 -1.46 14.63 -5.22
CA PHE A 177 -2.25 13.45 -5.60
C PHE A 177 -1.44 12.41 -6.37
N LEU A 178 -0.56 12.85 -7.29
CA LEU A 178 0.27 11.94 -8.07
C LEU A 178 1.27 11.18 -7.20
N LEU A 179 1.87 11.87 -6.23
CA LEU A 179 2.73 11.22 -5.24
C LEU A 179 1.94 10.23 -4.38
N LEU A 180 0.73 10.61 -3.93
CA LEU A 180 -0.12 9.72 -3.15
C LEU A 180 -0.50 8.47 -3.95
N ALA A 181 -0.88 8.63 -5.23
CA ALA A 181 -1.26 7.50 -6.09
C ALA A 181 -0.09 6.53 -6.29
N LEU A 182 1.11 7.09 -6.52
CA LEU A 182 2.34 6.32 -6.61
C LEU A 182 2.60 5.48 -5.34
N LEU A 183 2.41 6.07 -4.17
CA LEU A 183 2.67 5.37 -2.91
C LEU A 183 1.56 4.39 -2.54
N CYS A 184 0.30 4.69 -2.86
CA CYS A 184 -0.79 3.73 -2.69
C CYS A 184 -0.56 2.48 -3.53
N GLU A 185 -0.16 2.62 -4.80
CA GLU A 185 0.20 1.48 -5.64
C GLU A 185 1.38 0.70 -5.07
N ARG A 186 2.47 1.39 -4.72
CA ARG A 186 3.69 0.76 -4.22
C ARG A 186 3.50 0.03 -2.88
N HIS A 187 2.64 0.53 -2.01
CA HIS A 187 2.36 -0.03 -0.69
C HIS A 187 1.08 -0.89 -0.70
N THR A 188 0.52 -1.19 -1.88
CA THR A 188 -0.71 -2.00 -2.05
C THR A 188 -1.90 -1.50 -1.22
N LEU A 189 -2.01 -0.17 -1.06
CA LEU A 189 -3.04 0.50 -0.26
C LEU A 189 -4.23 0.87 -1.13
N ASP A 190 -5.45 0.67 -0.60
CA ASP A 190 -6.66 1.14 -1.27
C ASP A 190 -6.71 2.68 -1.32
N TRP A 191 -6.95 3.21 -2.51
CA TRP A 191 -6.97 4.65 -2.75
C TRP A 191 -8.09 5.37 -2.01
N ASP A 192 -9.31 4.82 -2.06
CA ASP A 192 -10.50 5.49 -1.53
C ASP A 192 -10.44 5.52 0.00
N ASP A 193 -10.09 4.39 0.61
CA ASP A 193 -9.83 4.27 2.05
C ASP A 193 -8.72 5.23 2.49
N THR A 194 -7.62 5.31 1.74
CA THR A 194 -6.50 6.22 2.07
C THR A 194 -6.96 7.68 2.08
N ILE A 195 -7.74 8.11 1.09
CA ILE A 195 -8.27 9.48 1.02
C ILE A 195 -9.22 9.76 2.18
N GLU A 196 -10.08 8.81 2.55
CA GLU A 196 -11.01 8.96 3.67
C GLU A 196 -10.27 9.03 5.03
N LEU A 197 -9.24 8.21 5.23
CA LEU A 197 -8.40 8.23 6.43
C LEU A 197 -7.66 9.57 6.59
N ILE A 198 -7.07 10.07 5.50
CA ILE A 198 -6.38 11.38 5.51
C ILE A 198 -7.37 12.48 5.91
N LYS A 199 -8.58 12.48 5.36
CA LYS A 199 -9.64 13.44 5.72
C LYS A 199 -10.06 13.31 7.17
N ALA A 200 -10.25 12.09 7.67
CA ALA A 200 -10.62 11.82 9.05
C ALA A 200 -9.57 12.36 10.04
N CYS A 201 -8.28 12.19 9.72
CA CYS A 201 -7.17 12.68 10.54
C CYS A 201 -7.00 14.21 10.46
N ALA A 202 -7.33 14.81 9.31
CA ALA A 202 -7.24 16.25 9.08
C ALA A 202 -8.37 17.07 9.73
N CYS A 203 -9.51 16.46 10.04
CA CYS A 203 -10.63 17.11 10.73
C CYS A 203 -10.26 17.51 12.17
N ASP A 204 -10.87 18.58 12.70
CA ASP A 204 -10.74 18.95 14.12
C ASP A 204 -11.70 18.10 14.98
N GLY A 205 -11.24 17.61 16.14
CA GLY A 205 -12.02 16.72 17.02
C GLY A 205 -11.51 15.29 17.07
N ASP A 206 -12.36 14.32 17.44
CA ASP A 206 -11.99 12.90 17.45
C ASP A 206 -11.86 12.37 16.02
N VAL A 207 -10.88 11.50 15.77
CA VAL A 207 -10.70 10.85 14.46
C VAL A 207 -11.84 9.86 14.27
N ILE A 208 -12.82 10.24 13.45
CA ILE A 208 -13.94 9.36 13.09
C ILE A 208 -13.52 8.57 11.86
N ILE A 209 -13.05 7.35 12.12
CA ILE A 209 -12.58 6.43 11.09
C ILE A 209 -13.76 5.94 10.24
N PRO A 210 -13.58 5.77 8.91
CA PRO A 210 -14.56 5.13 8.04
C PRO A 210 -15.03 3.79 8.60
N LYS A 211 -16.36 3.64 8.71
CA LYS A 211 -16.97 2.50 9.38
C LYS A 211 -16.96 1.27 8.49
N THR A 212 -16.14 0.31 8.85
CA THR A 212 -16.41 -1.09 8.58
C THR A 212 -15.72 -1.92 9.65
N ASP A 213 -16.42 -2.11 10.78
CA ASP A 213 -16.03 -3.09 11.77
C ASP A 213 -16.41 -4.49 11.28
N LEU A 214 -15.57 -5.49 11.54
CA LEU A 214 -15.79 -6.88 11.12
C LEU A 214 -17.14 -7.40 11.60
N VAL A 215 -17.53 -7.06 12.84
CA VAL A 215 -18.82 -7.49 13.40
C VAL A 215 -20.00 -6.88 12.65
N GLU A 216 -19.90 -5.62 12.21
CA GLU A 216 -20.95 -4.97 11.43
C GLU A 216 -21.13 -5.69 10.08
N LEU A 217 -20.02 -6.03 9.41
CA LEU A 217 -20.02 -6.78 8.14
C LEU A 217 -20.60 -8.19 8.28
N ILE A 218 -20.29 -8.87 9.39
CA ILE A 218 -20.85 -10.20 9.66
C ILE A 218 -22.35 -10.11 9.94
N GLN A 219 -22.79 -9.07 10.67
CA GLN A 219 -24.20 -8.85 10.95
C GLN A 219 -25.03 -8.52 9.70
N THR A 220 -24.45 -7.80 8.73
CA THR A 220 -25.11 -7.53 7.44
C THR A 220 -25.14 -8.74 6.52
N ARG A 221 -24.36 -9.79 6.82
CA ARG A 221 -24.25 -11.03 6.03
C ARG A 221 -23.76 -10.79 4.60
N ASP A 222 -22.94 -9.76 4.43
CA ASP A 222 -22.34 -9.44 3.14
C ASP A 222 -20.94 -10.06 3.05
N ALA A 223 -20.90 -11.30 2.55
CA ALA A 223 -19.65 -12.03 2.39
C ALA A 223 -18.69 -11.35 1.39
N ALA A 224 -19.21 -10.76 0.32
CA ALA A 224 -18.36 -10.14 -0.69
C ALA A 224 -17.67 -8.88 -0.14
N LEU A 225 -18.41 -8.06 0.61
CA LEU A 225 -17.86 -6.88 1.25
C LEU A 225 -16.87 -7.24 2.37
N LEU A 226 -17.14 -8.32 3.12
CA LEU A 226 -16.21 -8.82 4.13
C LEU A 226 -14.92 -9.36 3.51
N ALA A 227 -15.00 -10.16 2.45
CA ALA A 227 -13.83 -10.65 1.73
C ALA A 227 -12.96 -9.48 1.24
N LYS A 228 -13.57 -8.49 0.56
CA LYS A 228 -12.85 -7.30 0.10
C LYS A 228 -12.18 -6.54 1.24
N ARG A 229 -12.85 -6.40 2.40
CA ARG A 229 -12.26 -5.73 3.56
C ARG A 229 -11.06 -6.49 4.12
N LEU A 230 -11.16 -7.81 4.21
CA LEU A 230 -10.09 -8.65 4.74
C LEU A 230 -8.87 -8.66 3.81
N ASP A 231 -9.10 -8.72 2.49
CA ASP A 231 -8.07 -8.56 1.46
C ASP A 231 -7.33 -7.21 1.59
N HIS A 232 -8.08 -6.11 1.74
CA HIS A 232 -7.48 -4.80 1.98
C HIS A 232 -6.71 -4.75 3.31
N ASP A 233 -7.18 -5.43 4.35
CA ASP A 233 -6.49 -5.47 5.65
C ASP A 233 -5.16 -6.20 5.54
N GLU A 234 -5.16 -7.37 4.91
CA GLU A 234 -3.97 -8.18 4.62
C GLU A 234 -2.94 -7.39 3.80
N ALA A 235 -3.38 -6.75 2.70
CA ALA A 235 -2.50 -6.00 1.81
C ALA A 235 -1.90 -4.73 2.43
N SER A 236 -2.46 -4.23 3.54
CA SER A 236 -2.07 -2.96 4.17
C SER A 236 -1.12 -3.11 5.37
N ILE A 237 -0.70 -4.33 5.70
CA ILE A 237 0.16 -4.59 6.86
C ILE A 237 1.58 -4.08 6.55
N SER A 238 1.97 -2.96 7.17
CA SER A 238 3.37 -2.55 7.25
C SER A 238 3.94 -2.96 8.60
N LEU A 239 4.92 -3.85 8.64
CA LEU A 239 5.63 -4.24 9.87
C LEU A 239 6.59 -3.14 10.39
N SER A 240 6.34 -1.86 10.08
CA SER A 240 7.17 -0.75 10.55
C SER A 240 7.11 -0.65 12.07
N VAL A 241 8.23 -1.02 12.69
CA VAL A 241 8.41 -1.24 14.14
C VAL A 241 8.41 0.07 14.94
N GLU A 242 8.50 1.22 14.28
CA GLU A 242 8.81 2.47 14.96
C GLU A 242 7.63 3.11 15.70
N HIS A 243 6.38 2.81 15.33
CA HIS A 243 5.25 3.64 15.81
C HIS A 243 4.03 2.90 16.35
N VAL A 244 3.81 1.62 16.05
CA VAL A 244 2.65 0.89 16.59
C VAL A 244 3.11 -0.10 17.65
N MET A 245 2.75 0.22 18.90
CA MET A 245 2.62 -0.56 20.15
C MET A 245 3.34 -1.93 20.38
N GLY A 246 4.47 -2.22 19.71
CA GLY A 246 5.29 -3.41 19.96
C GLY A 246 4.59 -4.73 19.59
N VAL A 247 4.52 -5.68 20.52
CA VAL A 247 3.94 -7.03 20.35
C VAL A 247 2.52 -7.01 19.77
N ALA A 248 1.73 -5.98 20.10
CA ALA A 248 0.39 -5.83 19.52
C ALA A 248 0.43 -5.76 17.99
N THR A 249 1.40 -5.09 17.38
CA THR A 249 1.51 -4.97 15.92
C THR A 249 1.77 -6.30 15.25
N MET A 250 2.59 -7.16 15.86
CA MET A 250 2.82 -8.52 15.35
C MET A 250 1.55 -9.38 15.41
N VAL A 251 0.82 -9.30 16.53
CA VAL A 251 -0.45 -10.04 16.70
C VAL A 251 -1.52 -9.51 15.74
N LEU A 252 -1.55 -8.20 15.49
CA LEU A 252 -2.48 -7.59 14.54
C LEU A 252 -2.16 -7.93 13.09
N ALA A 253 -0.88 -7.94 12.72
CA ALA A 253 -0.42 -8.44 11.43
C ALA A 253 -0.86 -9.90 11.26
N PHE A 254 -0.62 -10.74 12.27
CA PHE A 254 -1.05 -12.13 12.27
C PHE A 254 -2.57 -12.25 12.06
N PHE A 255 -3.38 -11.48 12.78
CA PHE A 255 -4.84 -11.49 12.58
C PHE A 255 -5.25 -11.05 11.17
N ALA A 256 -4.71 -9.95 10.67
CA ALA A 256 -5.06 -9.44 9.35
C ALA A 256 -4.68 -10.42 8.23
N THR A 257 -3.57 -11.17 8.36
CA THR A 257 -3.17 -12.21 7.39
C THR A 257 -4.01 -13.49 7.49
N HIS A 258 -4.33 -13.97 8.69
CA HIS A 258 -4.91 -15.32 8.85
C HIS A 258 -6.45 -15.33 8.96
N LEU A 259 -7.08 -14.18 9.19
CA LEU A 259 -8.54 -14.07 9.16
C LEU A 259 -9.17 -14.39 7.80
N PRO A 260 -8.64 -13.90 6.66
CA PRO A 260 -9.06 -14.34 5.34
C PRO A 260 -9.12 -15.88 5.25
N GLU A 261 -8.01 -16.54 5.59
CA GLU A 261 -7.89 -18.00 5.53
C GLU A 261 -8.83 -18.74 6.48
N ALA A 262 -9.07 -18.19 7.68
CA ALA A 262 -9.99 -18.80 8.65
C ALA A 262 -11.44 -18.75 8.17
N LEU A 263 -11.83 -17.69 7.46
CA LEU A 263 -13.22 -17.41 7.10
C LEU A 263 -13.58 -17.78 5.66
N TYR A 264 -12.60 -17.93 4.76
CA TYR A 264 -12.80 -18.21 3.34
C TYR A 264 -11.91 -19.33 2.82
N GLU A 265 -12.39 -20.02 1.79
CA GLU A 265 -11.56 -20.82 0.90
C GLU A 265 -10.97 -19.89 -0.18
N MET A 266 -9.64 -19.85 -0.23
CA MET A 266 -8.85 -18.92 -1.05
C MET A 266 -8.01 -19.72 -2.06
N GLU A 267 -8.63 -20.24 -3.12
CA GLU A 267 -7.89 -20.91 -4.21
C GLU A 267 -7.08 -19.91 -5.04
N GLU A 268 -7.51 -18.64 -5.07
CA GLU A 268 -6.84 -17.53 -5.76
C GLU A 268 -6.72 -16.31 -4.84
N PHE A 269 -5.73 -15.45 -5.08
CA PHE A 269 -5.54 -14.16 -4.39
C PHE A 269 -6.59 -13.09 -4.75
N ASP A 270 -7.68 -13.47 -5.43
CA ASP A 270 -8.75 -12.55 -5.84
C ASP A 270 -9.94 -12.66 -4.88
N ALA A 271 -10.12 -11.64 -4.03
CA ALA A 271 -11.20 -11.55 -3.05
C ALA A 271 -12.61 -11.70 -3.63
N THR A 272 -12.79 -11.44 -4.94
CA THR A 272 -14.09 -11.61 -5.61
C THR A 272 -14.46 -13.08 -5.84
N LYS A 273 -13.50 -13.99 -5.70
CA LYS A 273 -13.65 -15.44 -5.92
C LYS A 273 -13.65 -16.24 -4.62
N TRP A 274 -13.42 -15.60 -3.47
CA TRP A 274 -13.35 -16.29 -2.18
C TRP A 274 -14.69 -16.88 -1.78
N GLU A 275 -14.69 -18.14 -1.37
CA GLU A 275 -15.90 -18.84 -0.95
C GLU A 275 -16.01 -18.91 0.59
N PRO A 276 -17.14 -18.51 1.20
CA PRO A 276 -17.31 -18.57 2.66
C PRO A 276 -17.14 -19.98 3.23
N LYS A 277 -16.24 -20.14 4.20
CA LYS A 277 -16.11 -21.37 4.98
C LYS A 277 -17.32 -21.58 5.89
N LYS A 278 -17.48 -22.82 6.35
CA LYS A 278 -18.52 -23.18 7.32
C LYS A 278 -18.50 -22.28 8.57
N LEU A 279 -17.30 -21.93 9.06
CA LEU A 279 -17.15 -21.04 10.21
C LEU A 279 -17.84 -19.68 9.99
N LEU A 280 -17.62 -19.05 8.83
CA LEU A 280 -18.28 -17.79 8.49
C LEU A 280 -19.80 -17.95 8.32
N LEU A 281 -20.24 -19.05 7.69
CA LEU A 281 -21.66 -19.35 7.54
C LEU A 281 -22.36 -19.56 8.89
N ASP A 282 -21.68 -20.16 9.86
CA ASP A 282 -22.16 -20.33 11.22
C ASP A 282 -22.24 -18.97 11.95
N LEU A 283 -21.23 -18.10 11.77
CA LEU A 283 -21.23 -16.73 12.27
C LEU A 283 -22.41 -15.89 11.72
N PHE A 284 -22.73 -16.01 10.42
CA PHE A 284 -23.89 -15.32 9.83
C PHE A 284 -25.24 -15.78 10.40
N GLN A 285 -25.31 -17.01 10.93
CA GLN A 285 -26.53 -17.57 11.51
C GLN A 285 -26.77 -17.12 12.95
N LEU A 286 -25.76 -16.55 13.61
CA LEU A 286 -25.92 -16.00 14.95
C LEU A 286 -26.98 -14.89 14.95
N LYS A 287 -27.78 -14.87 16.03
CA LYS A 287 -28.78 -13.81 16.25
C LYS A 287 -28.21 -12.67 17.10
N GLU A 288 -27.38 -13.03 18.07
CA GLU A 288 -26.70 -12.13 19.01
C GLU A 288 -25.33 -12.76 19.35
N GLY A 289 -24.41 -11.98 19.93
CA GLY A 289 -23.11 -12.49 20.38
C GLY A 289 -22.00 -12.53 19.32
N HIS A 290 -22.19 -11.91 18.15
CA HIS A 290 -21.18 -11.84 17.08
C HIS A 290 -19.82 -11.32 17.57
N GLU A 291 -19.80 -10.26 18.39
CA GLU A 291 -18.55 -9.71 18.92
C GLU A 291 -17.82 -10.71 19.82
N GLN A 292 -18.55 -11.47 20.64
CA GLN A 292 -17.96 -12.48 21.52
C GLN A 292 -17.41 -13.65 20.71
N ALA A 293 -18.15 -14.10 19.69
CA ALA A 293 -17.70 -15.17 18.79
C ALA A 293 -16.42 -14.79 18.02
N ILE A 294 -16.30 -13.53 17.59
CA ILE A 294 -15.07 -13.04 16.95
C ILE A 294 -13.92 -12.91 17.95
N LYS A 295 -14.18 -12.47 19.19
CA LYS A 295 -13.14 -12.48 20.24
C LYS A 295 -12.63 -13.89 20.52
N GLU A 296 -13.52 -14.88 20.58
CA GLU A 296 -13.16 -16.29 20.78
C GLU A 296 -12.34 -16.81 19.59
N LEU A 297 -12.74 -16.53 18.35
CA LEU A 297 -11.97 -16.89 17.16
C LEU A 297 -10.55 -16.29 17.20
N MET A 298 -10.43 -15.00 17.50
CA MET A 298 -9.14 -14.30 17.57
C MET A 298 -8.27 -14.83 18.72
N GLN A 299 -8.87 -15.19 19.84
CA GLN A 299 -8.17 -15.84 20.95
C GLN A 299 -7.66 -17.23 20.55
N GLU A 300 -8.47 -18.05 19.88
CA GLU A 300 -8.04 -19.36 19.37
C GLU A 300 -6.91 -19.23 18.36
N MET A 301 -6.96 -18.23 17.48
CA MET A 301 -5.91 -17.91 16.53
C MET A 301 -4.61 -17.52 17.25
N TYR A 302 -4.70 -16.67 18.27
CA TYR A 302 -3.54 -16.27 19.09
C TYR A 302 -2.95 -17.45 19.86
N ASP A 303 -3.78 -18.31 20.46
CA ASP A 303 -3.30 -19.49 21.16
C ASP A 303 -2.61 -20.47 20.20
N LYS A 304 -3.09 -20.62 18.96
CA LYS A 304 -2.40 -21.41 17.91
C LYS A 304 -1.05 -20.80 17.56
N MET A 305 -0.96 -19.48 17.40
CA MET A 305 0.31 -18.78 17.15
C MET A 305 1.34 -19.09 18.24
N LEU A 306 0.94 -19.06 19.52
CA LEU A 306 1.83 -19.36 20.65
C LEU A 306 2.24 -20.85 20.72
N ASN A 307 1.35 -21.75 20.31
CA ASN A 307 1.59 -23.19 20.38
C ASN A 307 2.28 -23.76 19.12
N ALA A 308 2.22 -23.06 17.98
CA ALA A 308 2.94 -23.47 16.76
C ALA A 308 4.46 -23.40 16.91
N GLU A 309 4.98 -22.61 17.87
CA GLU A 309 6.41 -22.63 18.25
C GLU A 309 6.78 -23.79 19.19
N SER A 310 5.84 -24.69 19.54
CA SER A 310 6.05 -25.83 20.46
C SER A 310 6.04 -27.20 19.77
N ASP A 311 5.63 -27.31 18.52
CA ASP A 311 5.63 -28.55 17.75
C ASP A 311 6.73 -28.48 16.66
N ASP A 312 7.99 -28.40 17.12
CA ASP A 312 9.18 -28.83 16.36
C ASP A 312 9.19 -30.38 16.26
N ASP A 313 8.13 -30.95 15.68
CA ASP A 313 8.13 -32.30 15.10
C ASP A 313 7.93 -32.15 13.57
N PHE A 314 8.70 -31.23 12.96
CA PHE A 314 9.10 -31.41 11.58
C PHE A 314 10.07 -32.59 11.58
N ASP A 315 9.53 -33.79 11.31
CA ASP A 315 10.31 -34.93 10.85
C ASP A 315 11.32 -34.42 9.82
N ASP A 316 12.60 -34.62 10.13
CA ASP A 316 13.74 -34.50 9.23
C ASP A 316 13.43 -35.28 7.93
N GLU A 317 12.84 -34.62 6.92
CA GLU A 317 13.07 -35.00 5.54
C GLU A 317 14.50 -34.55 5.22
N GLU A 318 15.42 -35.46 5.52
CA GLU A 318 16.81 -35.51 5.11
C GLU A 318 16.89 -35.27 3.59
N TRP A 319 16.97 -34.00 3.18
CA TRP A 319 17.33 -33.63 1.82
C TRP A 319 18.79 -34.05 1.62
N GLU A 320 18.99 -35.19 0.95
CA GLU A 320 20.30 -35.61 0.47
C GLU A 320 20.95 -34.43 -0.27
N GLU A 321 22.05 -33.91 0.28
CA GLU A 321 22.92 -32.93 -0.36
C GLU A 321 23.45 -33.55 -1.66
N GLU A 322 22.79 -33.31 -2.79
CA GLU A 322 23.43 -33.40 -4.10
C GLU A 322 24.34 -32.18 -4.25
N GLU A 323 25.64 -32.43 -4.11
CA GLU A 323 26.72 -31.51 -4.48
C GLU A 323 26.50 -30.99 -5.91
N GLU A 324 26.14 -29.71 -6.07
CA GLU A 324 26.42 -28.97 -7.29
C GLU A 324 27.34 -27.78 -6.99
N GLU A 325 28.48 -27.82 -7.69
CA GLU A 325 29.62 -26.91 -7.65
C GLU A 325 29.25 -25.50 -8.12
N ASP A 326 29.86 -24.51 -7.45
CA ASP A 326 30.26 -23.17 -7.92
C ASP A 326 29.63 -22.62 -9.21
N ASP A 327 28.92 -21.49 -9.09
CA ASP A 327 29.33 -20.28 -9.82
C ASP A 327 28.78 -19.00 -9.15
N ASP A 328 29.70 -18.04 -9.04
CA ASP A 328 29.61 -16.72 -8.41
C ASP A 328 28.48 -15.81 -8.97
N ASP A 329 27.77 -15.08 -8.10
CA ASP A 329 27.75 -13.60 -8.02
C ASP A 329 26.46 -13.03 -7.36
N ASP A 330 26.67 -12.27 -6.29
CA ASP A 330 25.98 -11.03 -5.90
C ASP A 330 24.47 -11.00 -5.58
N GLU A 331 24.12 -11.37 -4.33
CA GLU A 331 23.00 -10.76 -3.58
C GLU A 331 23.54 -10.21 -2.25
N ALA A 332 24.42 -9.21 -2.34
CA ALA A 332 24.78 -8.38 -1.21
C ALA A 332 23.73 -7.30 -1.02
N ALA A 333 22.95 -7.47 0.04
CA ALA A 333 22.49 -6.43 0.96
C ALA A 333 22.71 -4.99 0.45
N PHE A 334 21.64 -4.30 0.08
CA PHE A 334 21.67 -2.86 -0.15
C PHE A 334 21.91 -2.11 1.17
N SER A 335 23.14 -2.17 1.66
CA SER A 335 23.70 -1.19 2.56
C SER A 335 24.05 0.05 1.75
N ASP A 336 23.48 1.15 2.21
CA ASP A 336 23.94 2.52 2.03
C ASP A 336 25.49 2.61 2.04
N GLU A 337 26.08 2.98 0.89
CA GLU A 337 27.36 3.71 0.82
C GLU A 337 27.64 4.16 -0.62
N SER A 338 27.42 5.46 -0.89
CA SER A 338 28.45 6.35 -1.44
C SER A 338 27.86 7.72 -1.77
N GLU A 339 27.90 8.60 -0.76
CA GLU A 339 28.42 9.95 -1.00
C GLU A 339 29.82 9.81 -1.62
N ASP A 340 30.07 10.40 -2.80
CA ASP A 340 30.96 11.58 -2.94
C ASP A 340 31.41 11.84 -4.40
N TYR A 341 31.24 13.11 -4.79
CA TYR A 341 31.81 13.90 -5.92
C TYR A 341 31.55 13.56 -7.39
#